data_AF-A0A2E8D230-F1
#
_entry.id   AF-A0A2E8D230-F1
#
_cell.length_a   1.000
_cell.length_b   1.000
_cell.length_c   1.000
_cell.angle_alpha   90.00
_cell.angle_beta   90.00
_cell.angle_gamma   90.00
#
_symmetry.space_group_name_H-M   'P 1'
#
loop_
_entity.id
_entity.type
_entity.pdbx_description
1 polymer ?
#
loop_
_entity_poly.entity_id
_entity_poly.type
_entity_poly.pdbx_seq_one_letter_code
_entity_poly.pdbx_strand_id
1 'polypeptide(L)'
;MTDRSNNPTEPELIAYLDGELASEEANSFESRLAEDSDLRDQLRQHQQVWDLLDSLPTTAVDDTFTHSTVELIAMSAKSEIDQQTRQVSQRRRLTWWIAGEVIVVAALLGFIVTRLIVSAPNRQLVKDLDILENLDAYRHAEDVEFLRALEREGLFSVETEDDL
;
A
#
# COMPACT_ATOMS: atom_id res chain seq x y z
N MET A 1 -39.89 60.67 -23.46
CA MET A 1 -38.70 60.01 -22.88
C MET A 1 -39.07 59.73 -21.44
N THR A 2 -39.86 58.69 -21.22
CA THR A 2 -40.47 58.34 -19.93
C THR A 2 -39.42 57.65 -19.07
N ASP A 3 -39.18 58.24 -17.90
CA ASP A 3 -38.24 57.80 -16.89
C ASP A 3 -38.58 56.38 -16.43
N ARG A 4 -37.69 55.43 -16.73
CA ARG A 4 -37.82 54.00 -16.41
C ARG A 4 -37.16 53.68 -15.06
N SER A 5 -36.79 54.69 -14.27
CA SER A 5 -35.96 54.57 -13.07
C SER A 5 -36.74 54.34 -11.77
N ASN A 6 -38.08 54.36 -11.76
CA ASN A 6 -38.88 54.33 -10.52
C ASN A 6 -39.67 53.04 -10.28
N ASN A 7 -39.33 51.94 -10.96
CA ASN A 7 -39.85 50.63 -10.55
C ASN A 7 -39.01 50.12 -9.37
N PRO A 8 -39.63 49.71 -8.25
CA PRO A 8 -38.92 49.04 -7.17
C PRO A 8 -38.14 47.87 -7.72
N THR A 9 -36.89 47.76 -7.29
CA THR A 9 -36.09 46.59 -7.63
C THR A 9 -36.57 45.41 -6.80
N GLU A 10 -36.66 44.22 -7.37
CA GLU A 10 -36.96 42.95 -6.68
C GLU A 10 -36.31 42.81 -5.27
N PRO A 11 -35.04 43.19 -5.05
CA PRO A 11 -34.45 43.18 -3.70
C PRO A 11 -35.09 44.15 -2.69
N GLU A 12 -35.61 45.30 -3.12
CA GLU A 12 -36.33 46.25 -2.25
C GLU A 12 -37.64 45.63 -1.75
N LEU A 13 -38.31 44.85 -2.61
CA LEU A 13 -39.54 44.13 -2.29
C LEU A 13 -39.31 43.03 -1.25
N ILE A 14 -38.23 42.26 -1.43
CA ILE A 14 -37.84 41.18 -0.52
C ILE A 14 -37.41 41.76 0.83
N ALA A 15 -36.61 42.83 0.83
CA ALA A 15 -36.19 43.51 2.05
C ALA A 15 -37.38 44.09 2.84
N TYR A 16 -38.43 44.57 2.17
CA TYR A 16 -39.66 44.96 2.84
C TYR A 16 -40.37 43.76 3.50
N LEU A 17 -40.46 42.62 2.80
CA LEU A 17 -41.12 41.41 3.32
C LEU A 17 -40.37 40.80 4.52
N ASP A 18 -39.04 40.80 4.48
CA ASP A 18 -38.19 40.28 5.56
C ASP A 18 -38.03 41.30 6.72
N GLY A 19 -38.55 42.52 6.55
CA GLY A 19 -38.46 43.60 7.55
C GLY A 19 -37.07 44.23 7.68
N GLU A 20 -36.22 44.09 6.66
CA GLU A 20 -34.86 44.62 6.62
C GLU A 20 -34.76 46.08 6.16
N LEU A 21 -35.85 46.69 5.69
CA LEU A 21 -35.87 48.11 5.33
C LEU A 21 -35.82 49.01 6.57
N ALA A 22 -35.02 50.08 6.50
CA ALA A 22 -35.00 51.11 7.55
C ALA A 22 -36.35 51.85 7.59
N SER A 23 -36.72 52.41 8.75
CA SER A 23 -38.05 53.04 8.94
C SER A 23 -38.38 54.16 7.93
N GLU A 24 -37.39 54.97 7.53
CA GLU A 24 -37.59 56.02 6.53
C GLU A 24 -37.84 55.45 5.12
N GLU A 25 -37.10 54.41 4.75
CA GLU A 25 -37.23 53.71 3.47
C GLU A 25 -38.56 52.95 3.38
N ALA A 26 -38.95 52.25 4.45
CA ALA A 26 -40.24 51.57 4.56
C ALA A 26 -41.42 52.53 4.40
N ASN A 27 -41.40 53.70 5.05
CA ASN A 27 -42.45 54.72 4.90
C ASN A 27 -42.56 55.24 3.45
N SER A 28 -41.41 55.44 2.79
CA SER A 28 -41.39 55.86 1.39
C SER A 28 -41.91 54.76 0.45
N PHE A 29 -41.58 53.51 0.76
CA PHE A 29 -42.01 52.33 0.00
C PHE A 29 -43.52 52.09 0.15
N GLU A 30 -44.08 52.26 1.35
CA GLU A 30 -45.52 52.18 1.61
C GLU A 30 -46.32 53.26 0.87
N SER A 31 -45.77 54.47 0.80
CA SER A 31 -46.37 55.56 0.02
C SER A 31 -46.43 55.20 -1.48
N ARG A 32 -45.38 54.59 -2.02
CA ARG A 32 -45.35 54.09 -3.41
C ARG A 32 -46.31 52.91 -3.61
N LEU A 33 -46.40 52.00 -2.63
CA LEU A 33 -47.31 50.86 -2.65
C LEU A 33 -48.79 51.27 -2.66
N ALA A 34 -49.13 52.41 -2.05
CA ALA A 34 -50.48 52.97 -2.08
C ALA A 34 -50.87 53.51 -3.46
N GLU A 35 -49.91 54.08 -4.20
CA GLU A 35 -50.13 54.70 -5.51
C GLU A 35 -50.05 53.71 -6.67
N ASP A 36 -49.27 52.64 -6.53
CA ASP A 36 -48.98 51.67 -7.59
C ASP A 36 -49.73 50.34 -7.39
N SER A 37 -50.59 49.96 -8.35
CA SER A 37 -51.28 48.66 -8.34
C SER A 37 -50.38 47.50 -8.76
N ASP A 38 -49.48 47.71 -9.72
CA ASP A 38 -48.61 46.67 -10.27
C ASP A 38 -47.58 46.24 -9.21
N LEU A 39 -47.15 47.20 -8.39
CA LEU A 39 -46.28 46.94 -7.25
C LEU A 39 -46.95 46.10 -6.15
N ARG A 40 -48.23 46.37 -5.88
CA ARG A 40 -49.04 45.56 -4.93
C ARG A 40 -49.23 44.14 -5.45
N ASP A 41 -49.40 43.97 -6.75
CA ASP A 41 -49.54 42.66 -7.37
C ASP A 41 -48.27 41.83 -7.23
N GLN A 42 -47.10 42.44 -7.46
CA GLN A 42 -45.80 41.80 -7.25
C GLN A 42 -45.62 41.41 -5.77
N LEU A 43 -45.90 42.31 -4.82
CA LEU A 43 -45.77 42.01 -3.39
C LEU A 43 -46.65 40.83 -2.97
N ARG A 44 -47.90 40.77 -3.47
CA ARG A 44 -48.82 39.64 -3.24
C ARG A 44 -48.29 38.33 -3.80
N GLN A 45 -47.67 38.36 -4.99
CA GLN A 45 -47.08 37.16 -5.59
C GLN A 45 -45.94 36.60 -4.74
N HIS A 46 -45.05 37.46 -4.23
CA HIS A 46 -43.96 37.03 -3.35
C HIS A 46 -44.48 36.47 -2.02
N GLN A 47 -45.47 37.13 -1.39
CA GLN A 47 -46.13 36.62 -0.18
C GLN A 47 -46.73 35.23 -0.39
N GLN A 48 -47.41 35.01 -1.52
CA GLN A 48 -48.02 33.72 -1.83
C GLN A 48 -46.98 32.59 -1.97
N VAL A 49 -45.79 32.89 -2.50
CA VAL A 49 -44.71 31.90 -2.60
C VAL A 49 -44.21 31.52 -1.20
N TRP A 50 -44.04 32.50 -0.31
CA TRP A 50 -43.64 32.27 1.08
C TRP A 50 -44.69 31.46 1.85
N ASP A 51 -45.98 31.79 1.71
CA ASP A 51 -47.08 31.02 2.31
C ASP A 51 -47.07 29.56 1.84
N LEU A 52 -46.73 29.31 0.57
CA LEU A 52 -46.62 27.95 0.04
C LEU A 52 -45.42 27.20 0.63
N LEU A 53 -44.29 27.88 0.84
CA LEU A 53 -43.12 27.30 1.50
C LEU A 53 -43.41 26.95 2.97
N ASP A 54 -44.16 27.79 3.67
CA ASP A 54 -44.62 27.53 5.04
C ASP A 54 -45.61 26.37 5.11
N SER A 55 -46.37 26.14 4.03
CA SER A 55 -47.27 24.99 3.92
C SER A 55 -46.55 23.66 3.66
N LEU A 56 -45.22 23.67 3.46
CA LEU A 56 -44.49 22.44 3.19
C LEU A 56 -44.55 21.50 4.39
N PRO A 57 -44.88 20.21 4.16
CA PRO A 57 -44.97 19.24 5.23
C PRO A 57 -43.60 19.07 5.88
N THR A 58 -43.50 19.43 7.16
CA THR A 58 -42.32 19.13 7.95
C THR A 58 -42.35 17.64 8.27
N THR A 59 -41.56 16.84 7.56
CA THR A 59 -41.40 15.42 7.90
C THR A 59 -40.69 15.33 9.24
N ALA A 60 -41.41 14.93 10.29
CA ALA A 60 -40.79 14.54 11.55
C ALA A 60 -39.91 13.32 11.26
N VAL A 61 -38.60 13.52 11.36
CA VAL A 61 -37.63 12.47 11.12
C VAL A 61 -37.68 11.50 12.31
N ASP A 62 -37.88 10.22 12.02
CA ASP A 62 -37.94 9.16 13.01
C ASP A 62 -36.55 8.89 13.62
N ASP A 63 -36.50 8.43 14.87
CA ASP A 63 -35.25 8.15 15.61
C ASP A 63 -34.32 7.18 14.84
N THR A 64 -34.89 6.35 13.97
CA THR A 64 -34.19 5.42 13.08
C THR A 64 -33.19 6.12 12.13
N PHE A 65 -33.44 7.36 11.71
CA PHE A 65 -32.53 8.12 10.84
C PHE A 65 -31.22 8.50 11.55
N THR A 66 -31.33 8.91 12.81
CA THR A 66 -30.17 9.22 13.67
C THR A 66 -29.32 7.97 13.88
N HIS A 67 -29.98 6.82 14.14
CA HIS A 67 -29.29 5.53 14.26
C HIS A 67 -28.53 5.17 12.98
N SER A 68 -29.17 5.34 11.81
CA SER A 68 -28.56 5.02 10.51
C SER A 68 -27.33 5.88 10.22
N THR A 69 -27.34 7.15 10.62
CA THR A 69 -26.19 8.06 10.45
C THR A 69 -25.02 7.66 11.35
N VAL A 70 -25.30 7.33 12.62
CA VAL A 70 -24.27 6.86 13.56
C VAL A 70 -23.68 5.52 13.08
N GLU A 71 -24.52 4.63 12.56
CA GLU A 71 -24.10 3.35 12.00
C GLU A 71 -23.18 3.54 10.77
N LEU A 72 -23.54 4.44 9.86
CA LEU A 72 -22.72 4.78 8.69
C LEU A 72 -21.33 5.31 9.08
N ILE A 73 -21.27 6.18 10.10
CA ILE A 73 -20.00 6.71 10.64
C ILE A 73 -19.19 5.61 11.33
N ALA A 74 -19.85 4.73 12.08
CA ALA A 74 -19.17 3.61 12.73
C ALA A 74 -18.59 2.61 11.70
N MET A 75 -19.33 2.35 10.62
CA MET A 75 -18.88 1.48 9.52
C MET A 75 -17.69 2.07 8.76
N SER A 76 -17.70 3.37 8.46
CA SER A 76 -16.59 4.03 7.76
C SER A 76 -15.31 4.01 8.60
N ALA A 77 -15.41 4.33 9.91
CA ALA A 77 -14.28 4.26 10.83
C ALA A 77 -13.66 2.86 10.93
N LYS A 78 -14.50 1.81 10.98
CA LYS A 78 -14.02 0.42 10.98
C LYS A 78 -13.32 0.06 9.68
N SER A 79 -13.87 0.48 8.54
CA SER A 79 -13.29 0.18 7.22
C SER A 79 -11.90 0.80 7.03
N GLU A 80 -11.66 1.98 7.62
CA GLU A 80 -10.37 2.67 7.56
C GLU A 80 -9.29 1.94 8.37
N ILE A 81 -9.65 1.47 9.57
CA ILE A 81 -8.77 0.65 10.42
C ILE A 81 -8.44 -0.69 9.74
N ASP A 82 -9.43 -1.35 9.14
CA ASP A 82 -9.25 -2.62 8.42
C ASP A 82 -8.35 -2.45 7.18
N GLN A 83 -8.45 -1.30 6.48
CA GLN A 83 -7.58 -0.99 5.34
C GLN A 83 -6.13 -0.72 5.77
N GLN A 84 -5.91 0.03 6.86
CA GLN A 84 -4.57 0.27 7.39
C GLN A 84 -3.92 -1.04 7.87
N THR A 85 -4.63 -1.86 8.63
CA THR A 85 -4.10 -3.14 9.13
C THR A 85 -3.78 -4.13 8.02
N ARG A 86 -4.60 -4.19 6.96
CA ARG A 86 -4.33 -5.03 5.78
C ARG A 86 -3.03 -4.61 5.07
N GLN A 87 -2.81 -3.31 4.83
CA GLN A 87 -1.58 -2.83 4.19
C GLN A 87 -0.32 -3.16 4.99
N VAL A 88 -0.36 -2.97 6.32
CA VAL A 88 0.79 -3.28 7.19
C VAL A 88 1.08 -4.79 7.18
N SER A 89 0.05 -5.64 7.20
CA SER A 89 0.25 -7.10 7.15
C SER A 89 0.84 -7.59 5.83
N GLN A 90 0.44 -7.00 4.69
CA GLN A 90 0.94 -7.37 3.37
C GLN A 90 2.40 -6.96 3.20
N ARG A 91 2.76 -5.74 3.62
CA ARG A 91 4.16 -5.28 3.60
C ARG A 91 5.04 -6.15 4.50
N ARG A 92 4.55 -6.52 5.69
CA ARG A 92 5.28 -7.40 6.61
C ARG A 92 5.46 -8.80 6.03
N ARG A 93 4.44 -9.37 5.39
CA ARG A 93 4.57 -10.68 4.71
C ARG A 93 5.61 -10.62 3.59
N LEU A 94 5.59 -9.58 2.77
CA LEU A 94 6.55 -9.40 1.69
C LEU A 94 7.98 -9.24 2.23
N THR A 95 8.18 -8.49 3.32
CA THR A 95 9.51 -8.38 3.94
C THR A 95 10.00 -9.71 4.51
N TRP A 96 9.13 -10.54 5.09
CA TRP A 96 9.49 -11.90 5.51
C TRP A 96 9.85 -12.82 4.33
N TRP A 97 9.17 -12.69 3.19
CA TRP A 97 9.52 -13.43 1.96
C TRP A 97 10.88 -13.01 1.42
N ILE A 98 11.14 -11.70 1.31
CA ILE A 98 12.43 -11.17 0.85
C ILE A 98 13.56 -11.59 1.81
N ALA A 99 13.33 -11.49 3.12
CA ALA A 99 14.32 -11.92 4.11
C ALA A 99 14.63 -13.43 4.00
N GLY A 100 13.61 -14.26 3.79
CA GLY A 100 13.79 -15.69 3.54
C GLY A 100 14.60 -15.97 2.27
N GLU A 101 14.32 -15.26 1.19
CA GLU A 101 15.03 -15.42 -0.09
C GLU A 101 16.52 -15.05 0.02
N VAL A 102 16.84 -13.95 0.71
CA VAL A 102 18.23 -13.54 0.94
C VAL A 102 19.02 -14.62 1.71
N ILE A 103 18.40 -15.24 2.72
CA ILE A 103 19.03 -16.32 3.49
C ILE A 103 19.32 -17.54 2.59
N VAL A 104 18.36 -17.93 1.74
CA VAL A 104 18.52 -19.06 0.83
C VAL A 104 19.63 -18.79 -0.20
N VAL A 105 19.64 -17.59 -0.78
CA VAL A 105 20.69 -17.18 -1.74
C VAL A 105 22.06 -17.16 -1.08
N ALA A 106 22.18 -16.61 0.13
CA ALA A 106 23.43 -16.61 0.88
C ALA A 106 23.92 -18.03 1.22
N ALA A 107 23.01 -18.93 1.60
CA ALA A 107 23.33 -20.33 1.87
C ALA A 107 23.80 -21.07 0.60
N LEU A 108 23.14 -20.85 -0.54
CA LEU A 108 23.53 -21.44 -1.82
C LEU A 108 24.90 -20.93 -2.28
N LEU A 109 25.14 -19.62 -2.20
CA LEU A 109 26.44 -19.03 -2.54
C LEU A 109 27.55 -19.57 -1.64
N GLY A 110 27.30 -19.63 -0.32
CA GLY A 110 28.24 -20.23 0.63
C GLY A 110 28.56 -21.68 0.29
N PHE A 111 27.53 -22.49 0.03
CA PHE A 111 27.71 -23.90 -0.36
C PHE A 111 28.54 -24.05 -1.64
N ILE A 112 28.28 -23.24 -2.67
CA ILE A 112 29.02 -23.27 -3.93
C ILE A 112 30.49 -22.91 -3.70
N VAL A 113 30.77 -21.83 -2.97
CA VAL A 113 32.13 -21.37 -2.67
C VAL A 113 32.89 -22.43 -1.88
N THR A 114 32.28 -22.98 -0.81
CA THR A 114 32.88 -24.06 -0.02
C THR A 114 33.15 -25.29 -0.87
N ARG A 115 32.22 -25.70 -1.73
CA ARG A 115 32.40 -26.85 -2.62
C ARG A 115 33.59 -26.64 -3.57
N LEU A 116 33.75 -25.45 -4.15
CA LEU A 116 34.86 -25.15 -5.05
C LEU A 116 36.21 -25.15 -4.32
N ILE A 117 36.29 -24.56 -3.12
CA ILE A 117 37.54 -24.48 -2.35
C ILE A 117 37.94 -25.84 -1.77
N VAL A 118 37.01 -26.60 -1.19
CA VAL A 118 37.29 -27.87 -0.51
C VAL A 118 37.48 -29.03 -1.49
N SER A 119 36.84 -28.99 -2.67
CA SER A 119 37.01 -30.06 -3.67
C SER A 119 38.41 -30.10 -4.31
N ALA A 120 39.12 -28.97 -4.35
CA ALA A 120 40.48 -28.91 -4.89
C ALA A 120 41.49 -29.77 -4.09
N PRO A 121 41.62 -29.62 -2.75
CA PRO A 121 42.50 -30.47 -1.96
C PRO A 121 41.97 -31.90 -1.82
N ASN A 122 40.66 -32.13 -1.72
CA ASN A 122 40.13 -33.50 -1.65
C ASN A 122 40.48 -34.34 -2.88
N ARG A 123 40.56 -33.72 -4.06
CA ARG A 123 40.96 -34.42 -5.28
C ARG A 123 42.43 -34.81 -5.29
N GLN A 124 43.26 -34.11 -4.50
CA GLN A 124 44.66 -34.47 -4.27
C GLN A 124 44.76 -35.61 -3.25
N LEU A 125 43.97 -35.59 -2.17
CA LEU A 125 43.92 -36.71 -1.20
C LEU A 125 43.45 -38.03 -1.84
N VAL A 126 42.53 -37.98 -2.80
CA VAL A 126 42.09 -39.19 -3.54
C VAL A 126 43.18 -39.70 -4.50
N LYS A 127 43.98 -38.80 -5.09
CA LYS A 127 45.13 -39.19 -5.93
C LYS A 127 46.28 -39.76 -5.10
N ASP A 128 46.47 -39.22 -3.91
CA ASP A 128 47.52 -39.62 -2.98
C ASP A 128 47.06 -40.78 -2.07
N LEU A 129 45.84 -41.30 -2.29
CA LEU A 129 45.26 -42.40 -1.53
C LEU A 129 46.10 -43.69 -1.66
N ASP A 130 46.58 -44.01 -2.86
CA ASP A 130 47.44 -45.19 -3.10
C ASP A 130 48.76 -45.12 -2.29
N ILE A 131 49.29 -43.92 -2.08
CA ILE A 131 50.51 -43.67 -1.31
C ILE A 131 50.21 -43.76 0.19
N LEU A 132 49.05 -43.28 0.62
CA LEU A 132 48.59 -43.33 2.01
C LEU A 132 48.22 -44.74 2.46
N GLU A 133 47.64 -45.56 1.58
CA GLU A 133 47.27 -46.95 1.85
C GLU A 133 48.51 -47.82 2.09
N ASN A 134 49.59 -47.57 1.35
CA ASN A 134 50.85 -48.30 1.47
C ASN A 134 51.90 -47.58 2.32
N LEU A 135 51.50 -46.59 3.12
CA LEU A 135 52.44 -45.74 3.87
C LEU A 135 53.28 -46.53 4.89
N ASP A 136 52.74 -47.60 5.45
CA ASP A 136 53.50 -48.50 6.33
C ASP A 136 54.56 -49.27 5.55
N ALA A 137 54.28 -49.74 4.34
CA ALA A 137 55.26 -50.43 3.50
C ALA A 137 56.40 -49.46 3.09
N TYR A 138 56.06 -48.22 2.74
CA TYR A 138 57.05 -47.19 2.41
C TYR A 138 57.88 -46.73 3.60
N ARG A 139 57.37 -46.76 4.84
CA ARG A 139 58.15 -46.45 6.05
C ARG A 139 59.19 -47.50 6.42
N HIS A 140 58.97 -48.75 6.02
CA HIS A 140 59.93 -49.84 6.28
C HIS A 140 61.05 -49.90 5.24
N ALA A 141 60.93 -49.19 4.12
CA ALA A 141 62.03 -48.98 3.20
C ALA A 141 62.99 -47.95 3.82
N GLU A 142 64.18 -48.40 4.23
CA GLU A 142 65.15 -47.56 4.96
C GLU A 142 65.61 -46.32 4.17
N ASP A 143 65.75 -46.43 2.83
CA ASP A 143 66.09 -45.30 1.96
C ASP A 143 65.64 -45.51 0.50
N VAL A 144 65.50 -44.40 -0.25
CA VAL A 144 65.17 -44.39 -1.68
C VAL A 144 66.27 -45.05 -2.53
N GLU A 145 67.52 -44.97 -2.09
CA GLU A 145 68.63 -45.67 -2.76
C GLU A 145 68.49 -47.20 -2.69
N PHE A 146 67.95 -47.74 -1.59
CA PHE A 146 67.70 -49.17 -1.44
C PHE A 146 66.62 -49.67 -2.42
N LEU A 147 65.53 -48.92 -2.57
CA LEU A 147 64.48 -49.24 -3.53
C LEU A 147 64.99 -49.18 -4.98
N ARG A 148 65.81 -48.18 -5.32
CA ARG A 148 66.45 -48.12 -6.65
C ARG A 148 67.42 -49.26 -6.90
N ALA A 149 68.13 -49.73 -5.87
CA ALA A 149 69.01 -50.87 -5.98
C ALA A 149 68.22 -52.18 -6.25
N LEU A 150 67.07 -52.36 -5.58
CA LEU A 150 66.17 -53.50 -5.83
C LEU A 150 65.57 -53.49 -7.25
N GLU A 151 65.19 -52.31 -7.76
CA GLU A 151 64.72 -52.15 -9.13
C GLU A 151 65.79 -52.52 -10.14
N ARG A 152 67.03 -52.08 -9.91
CA ARG A 152 68.17 -52.39 -10.78
C ARG A 152 68.51 -53.88 -10.81
N GLU A 153 68.21 -54.59 -9.73
CA GLU A 153 68.36 -56.05 -9.60
C GLU A 153 67.13 -56.81 -10.14
N GLY A 154 66.11 -56.10 -10.66
CA GLY A 154 64.95 -56.69 -11.34
C GLY A 154 63.93 -57.35 -10.41
N LEU A 155 63.96 -57.05 -9.11
CA LEU A 155 63.11 -57.69 -8.09
C LEU A 155 61.66 -57.17 -8.04
N PHE A 156 61.36 -56.07 -8.73
CA PHE A 156 59.98 -55.63 -8.95
C PHE A 156 59.45 -56.28 -10.24
N SER A 157 58.89 -57.47 -10.11
CA SER A 157 58.09 -58.06 -11.18
C SER A 157 56.70 -57.47 -11.11
N VAL A 158 56.35 -56.65 -12.09
CA VAL A 158 54.94 -56.36 -12.35
C VAL A 158 54.38 -57.63 -12.97
N GLU A 159 53.65 -58.41 -12.18
CA GLU A 159 52.75 -59.42 -12.72
C GLU A 159 51.68 -58.64 -13.48
N THR A 160 51.94 -58.36 -14.76
CA THR A 160 50.91 -57.93 -15.68
C THR A 160 49.95 -59.10 -15.79
N GLU A 161 48.76 -58.97 -15.20
CA GLU A 161 47.57 -59.75 -15.54
C GLU A 161 47.26 -59.50 -17.03
N ASP A 162 48.03 -60.15 -17.89
CA ASP A 162 47.72 -60.43 -19.29
C ASP A 162 47.77 -61.95 -19.38
N ASP A 163 46.73 -62.61 -18.88
CA ASP A 163 46.17 -63.86 -19.43
C ASP A 163 44.94 -64.34 -18.63
N LEU A 164 43.80 -64.36 -19.36
CA LEU A 164 42.52 -65.09 -19.15
C LEU A 164 41.35 -64.37 -18.46
#